data_AF-A0A9P7UKH0-F1
#
_entry.id   AF-A0A9P7UKH0-F1
#
_cell.length_a   1.000
_cell.length_b   1.000
_cell.length_c   1.000
_cell.angle_alpha   90.00
_cell.angle_beta   90.00
_cell.angle_gamma   90.00
#
_symmetry.space_group_name_H-M   'P 1'
#
loop_
_entity.id
_entity.type
_entity.pdbx_description
1 polymer ?
#
loop_
_entity_poly.entity_id
_entity_poly.type
_entity_poly.pdbx_seq_one_letter_code
_entity_poly.pdbx_strand_id
1 'polypeptide(L)'
;MNGLTYDQMAKNAVPVNYEGQFQFDVVLNKALGLLEETLDPIQNGIPFVLGIAPMAPHLEVQIADKQFTEPLSVPRKGQEGETRRFVVEGSGRAEKHYIDHVHRQRLRVLQPVDELVEAIVEKVEQADPKVSDNTYITHTSDNG
;
A
#
# COMPACT_ATOMS: atom_id res chain seq x y z
N MET A 1 3.68 -12.32 13.67
CA MET A 1 2.46 -12.52 12.85
C MET A 1 2.79 -13.60 11.85
N ASN A 2 1.94 -14.62 11.68
CA ASN A 2 2.21 -15.69 10.72
C ASN A 2 2.03 -15.09 9.32
N GLY A 3 3.15 -14.86 8.61
CA GLY A 3 3.14 -14.37 7.24
C GLY A 3 2.33 -15.30 6.34
N LEU A 4 1.65 -14.73 5.34
CA LEU A 4 0.98 -15.54 4.32
C LEU A 4 2.06 -16.16 3.43
N THR A 5 2.03 -17.49 3.25
CA THR A 5 3.03 -18.19 2.44
C THR A 5 2.72 -18.07 0.94
N TYR A 6 3.71 -18.31 0.07
CA TYR A 6 3.57 -18.34 -1.40
C TYR A 6 2.37 -19.17 -1.83
N ASP A 7 2.15 -20.32 -1.18
CA ASP A 7 1.06 -21.24 -1.51
C ASP A 7 -0.34 -20.61 -1.34
N GLN A 8 -0.47 -19.60 -0.48
CA GLN A 8 -1.72 -18.86 -0.28
C GLN A 8 -1.90 -17.73 -1.30
N MET A 9 -0.88 -17.42 -2.10
CA MET A 9 -0.87 -16.40 -3.15
C MET A 9 -0.62 -16.98 -4.55
N ALA A 10 -0.35 -18.27 -4.64
CA ALA A 10 -0.03 -18.95 -5.88
C ALA A 10 -1.24 -19.03 -6.83
N LYS A 11 -0.93 -19.18 -8.12
CA LYS A 11 -1.91 -19.47 -9.17
C LYS A 11 -2.74 -20.70 -8.78
N ASN A 12 -4.06 -20.55 -8.70
CA ASN A 12 -5.05 -21.54 -8.24
C ASN A 12 -5.16 -21.76 -6.72
N ALA A 13 -4.59 -20.89 -5.88
CA ALA A 13 -4.90 -20.87 -4.46
C ALA A 13 -6.40 -20.64 -4.22
N VAL A 14 -6.93 -21.16 -3.11
CA VAL A 14 -8.33 -20.92 -2.72
C VAL A 14 -8.51 -19.43 -2.46
N PRO A 15 -9.52 -18.76 -3.06
CA PRO A 15 -9.78 -17.36 -2.78
C PRO A 15 -9.97 -17.11 -1.30
N VAL A 16 -9.22 -16.14 -0.75
CA VAL A 16 -9.34 -15.71 0.64
C VAL A 16 -10.11 -14.39 0.67
N ASN A 17 -11.17 -14.33 1.48
CA ASN A 17 -11.89 -13.08 1.75
C ASN A 17 -11.20 -12.31 2.89
N TYR A 18 -10.92 -11.03 2.64
CA TYR A 18 -10.30 -10.12 3.62
C TYR A 18 -11.27 -9.02 4.07
N GLU A 19 -12.58 -9.27 3.99
CA GLU A 19 -13.62 -8.34 4.44
C GLU A 19 -13.36 -7.84 5.87
N GLY A 20 -13.47 -6.52 6.04
CA GLY A 20 -13.19 -5.84 7.31
C GLY A 20 -11.71 -5.59 7.61
N GLN A 21 -10.78 -6.09 6.79
CA GLN A 21 -9.36 -5.76 6.90
C GLN A 21 -9.00 -4.57 6.02
N PHE A 22 -8.06 -3.76 6.49
CA PHE A 22 -7.55 -2.65 5.69
C PHE A 22 -6.68 -3.20 4.56
N GLN A 23 -6.94 -2.76 3.32
CA GLN A 23 -6.28 -3.30 2.14
C GLN A 23 -4.74 -3.21 2.21
N PHE A 24 -4.20 -2.13 2.76
CA PHE A 24 -2.73 -2.00 2.90
C PHE A 24 -2.15 -3.06 3.80
N ASP A 25 -2.81 -3.41 4.90
CA ASP A 25 -2.31 -4.44 5.81
C ASP A 25 -2.25 -5.79 5.09
N VAL A 26 -3.25 -6.08 4.25
CA VAL A 26 -3.25 -7.28 3.40
C VAL A 26 -2.09 -7.25 2.41
N VAL A 27 -1.90 -6.15 1.69
CA VAL A 27 -0.82 -6.01 0.68
C VAL A 27 0.56 -6.07 1.33
N LEU A 28 0.76 -5.37 2.45
CA LEU A 28 2.01 -5.34 3.20
C LEU A 28 2.37 -6.73 3.73
N ASN A 29 1.44 -7.40 4.41
CA ASN A 29 1.68 -8.74 4.95
C ASN A 29 2.01 -9.76 3.85
N LYS A 30 1.37 -9.62 2.69
CA LYS A 30 1.66 -10.44 1.50
C LYS A 30 3.04 -10.15 0.93
N ALA A 31 3.38 -8.88 0.75
CA ALA A 31 4.67 -8.48 0.23
C ALA A 31 5.83 -8.95 1.13
N LEU A 32 5.69 -8.79 2.45
CA LEU A 32 6.67 -9.25 3.43
C LEU A 32 6.81 -10.78 3.45
N GLY A 33 5.70 -11.52 3.35
CA GLY A 33 5.73 -12.98 3.28
C GLY A 33 6.46 -13.49 2.04
N LEU A 34 6.13 -12.94 0.86
CA LEU A 34 6.83 -13.28 -0.39
C LEU A 34 8.31 -12.93 -0.31
N LEU A 35 8.62 -11.74 0.20
CA LEU A 35 10.00 -11.29 0.32
C LEU A 35 10.77 -12.23 1.26
N GLU A 36 10.24 -12.58 2.42
CA GLU A 36 10.85 -13.51 3.37
C GLU A 36 11.17 -14.87 2.74
N GLU A 37 10.27 -15.43 1.93
CA GLU A 37 10.51 -16.70 1.24
C GLU A 37 11.58 -16.59 0.16
N THR A 38 11.61 -15.48 -0.59
CA THR A 38 12.65 -15.26 -1.62
C THR A 38 14.03 -14.97 -1.04
N LEU A 39 14.07 -14.38 0.15
CA LEU A 39 15.29 -14.12 0.90
C LEU A 39 15.80 -15.35 1.68
N ASP A 40 15.07 -16.47 1.65
CA ASP A 40 15.46 -17.69 2.34
C ASP A 40 16.84 -18.18 1.82
N PRO A 41 17.81 -18.46 2.72
CA PRO A 41 19.12 -18.98 2.36
C PRO A 41 19.14 -20.28 1.55
N ILE A 42 18.04 -21.03 1.51
CA ILE A 42 17.87 -22.21 0.66
C ILE A 42 17.61 -21.78 -0.80
N GLN A 43 16.93 -20.65 -1.01
CA GLN A 43 16.64 -20.07 -2.32
C GLN A 43 17.72 -19.10 -2.82
N ASN A 44 18.76 -18.82 -2.01
CA ASN A 44 19.80 -17.77 -2.14
C ASN A 44 20.63 -17.69 -3.44
N GLY A 45 20.23 -18.37 -4.50
CA GLY A 45 20.79 -18.26 -5.84
C GLY A 45 19.77 -18.02 -6.95
N ILE A 46 18.46 -17.97 -6.64
CA ILE A 46 17.41 -17.77 -7.63
C ILE A 46 17.09 -16.26 -7.68
N PRO A 47 17.35 -15.58 -8.81
CA PRO A 47 16.93 -14.19 -8.99
C PRO A 47 15.41 -14.07 -8.92
N PHE A 48 14.91 -13.02 -8.28
CA PHE A 48 13.48 -12.75 -8.17
C PHE A 48 13.12 -11.38 -8.76
N VAL A 49 11.83 -11.22 -9.08
CA VAL A 49 11.21 -9.93 -9.35
C VAL A 49 9.92 -9.90 -8.54
N LEU A 50 9.81 -8.94 -7.63
CA LEU A 50 8.61 -8.73 -6.81
C LEU A 50 7.98 -7.39 -7.17
N GLY A 51 6.74 -7.44 -7.69
CA GLY A 51 5.93 -6.26 -7.95
C GLY A 51 4.93 -6.03 -6.82
N ILE A 52 5.00 -4.85 -6.19
CA ILE A 52 4.06 -4.44 -5.14
C ILE A 52 3.29 -3.23 -5.66
N ALA A 53 1.97 -3.36 -5.80
CA ALA A 53 1.10 -2.33 -6.35
C ALA A 53 -0.02 -1.99 -5.36
N PRO A 54 0.24 -1.12 -4.37
CA PRO A 54 -0.80 -0.63 -3.48
C PRO A 54 -1.77 0.28 -4.24
N MET A 55 -3.03 0.36 -3.77
CA MET A 55 -4.09 1.09 -4.48
C MET A 55 -4.21 2.56 -4.06
N ALA A 56 -3.68 2.97 -2.90
CA ALA A 56 -3.65 4.40 -2.57
C ALA A 56 -2.71 5.16 -3.53
N PRO A 57 -3.01 6.42 -3.86
CA PRO A 57 -4.09 7.25 -3.31
C PRO A 57 -5.37 7.27 -4.18
N HIS A 58 -5.72 6.18 -4.89
CA HIS A 58 -6.99 6.14 -5.62
C HIS A 58 -8.20 6.31 -4.69
N LEU A 59 -9.29 6.78 -5.28
CA LEU A 59 -10.60 6.85 -4.63
C LEU A 59 -11.06 5.45 -4.22
N GLU A 60 -11.85 5.38 -3.16
CA GLU A 60 -12.49 4.16 -2.72
C GLU A 60 -13.62 3.79 -3.69
N VAL A 61 -13.74 2.51 -4.03
CA VAL A 61 -14.75 2.02 -4.99
C VAL A 61 -15.79 1.20 -4.25
N GLN A 62 -16.95 1.80 -4.00
CA GLN A 62 -18.08 1.08 -3.40
C GLN A 62 -18.85 0.34 -4.49
N ILE A 63 -18.52 -0.95 -4.66
CA ILE A 63 -19.07 -1.80 -5.72
C ILE A 63 -20.59 -1.96 -5.59
N ALA A 64 -21.10 -2.07 -4.35
CA ALA A 64 -22.53 -2.23 -4.07
C ALA A 64 -23.35 -1.05 -4.63
N ASP A 65 -22.86 0.17 -4.40
CA ASP A 65 -23.54 1.41 -4.78
C ASP A 65 -23.05 2.01 -6.10
N LYS A 66 -22.03 1.39 -6.73
CA LYS A 66 -21.36 1.84 -7.95
C LYS A 66 -20.85 3.29 -7.86
N GLN A 67 -20.32 3.66 -6.70
CA GLN A 67 -19.86 5.02 -6.41
C GLN A 67 -18.38 5.04 -6.08
N PHE A 68 -17.74 6.14 -6.46
CA PHE A 68 -16.44 6.50 -5.92
C PHE A 68 -16.66 7.37 -4.68
N THR A 69 -15.97 7.03 -3.60
CA THR A 69 -15.95 7.84 -2.38
C THR A 69 -14.53 8.32 -2.09
N GLU A 70 -14.39 9.23 -1.14
CA GLU A 70 -13.07 9.65 -0.67
C GLU A 70 -12.23 8.43 -0.23
N PRO A 71 -10.90 8.48 -0.43
CA PRO A 71 -10.03 7.42 0.05
C PRO A 71 -10.20 7.23 1.55
N LEU A 72 -10.39 5.97 1.96
CA LEU A 72 -10.49 5.64 3.38
C LEU A 72 -9.08 5.63 3.98
N SER A 73 -8.86 6.52 4.94
CA SER A 73 -7.64 6.52 5.73
C SER A 73 -7.63 5.34 6.70
N VAL A 74 -6.43 4.84 7.04
CA VAL A 74 -6.27 3.84 8.11
C VAL A 74 -6.93 4.41 9.38
N PRO A 75 -7.81 3.66 10.07
CA PRO A 75 -8.40 4.12 11.33
C PRO A 75 -7.32 4.16 12.42
N ARG A 76 -6.56 5.24 12.48
CA ARG A 76 -5.57 5.51 13.54
C ARG A 76 -6.10 6.60 14.45
N LYS A 77 -6.02 6.38 15.77
CA LYS A 77 -6.24 7.44 16.76
C LYS A 77 -5.21 8.55 16.53
N GLY A 78 -5.68 9.76 16.22
CA GLY A 78 -4.87 10.98 16.32
C GLY A 78 -4.44 11.65 15.01
N GLN A 79 -4.87 11.21 13.83
CA GLN A 79 -4.57 11.91 12.56
C GLN A 79 -5.52 13.08 12.25
N GLU A 80 -5.92 13.85 13.27
CA GLU A 80 -6.51 15.18 13.11
C GLU A 80 -5.41 16.25 12.99
N GLY A 81 -4.45 16.03 12.09
CA GLY A 81 -3.47 17.06 11.73
C GLY A 81 -4.10 18.08 10.78
N GLU A 82 -3.93 19.38 11.06
CA GLU A 82 -4.31 20.49 10.17
C GLU A 82 -3.55 20.38 8.85
N THR A 83 -4.18 19.81 7.83
CA THR A 83 -3.64 19.80 6.47
C THR A 83 -3.90 21.18 5.85
N ARG A 84 -2.87 21.78 5.24
CA ARG A 84 -2.95 23.09 4.59
C ARG A 84 -4.06 23.09 3.54
N ARG A 85 -4.94 24.10 3.60
CA ARG A 85 -6.03 24.30 2.63
C ARG A 85 -5.43 24.63 1.26
N PHE A 86 -5.69 23.79 0.27
CA PHE A 86 -5.40 24.13 -1.13
C PHE A 86 -6.63 24.82 -1.70
N VAL A 87 -6.63 26.15 -1.66
CA VAL A 87 -7.70 26.95 -2.25
C VAL A 87 -7.48 27.03 -3.76
N VAL A 88 -8.26 26.26 -4.53
CA VAL A 88 -8.47 26.50 -5.97
C VAL A 88 -9.59 27.53 -6.12
N GLU A 89 -9.37 28.59 -6.90
CA GLU A 89 -10.40 29.58 -7.23
C GLU A 89 -11.19 29.09 -8.46
N GLY A 90 -12.52 28.97 -8.36
CA GLY A 90 -13.35 28.67 -9.54
C GLY A 90 -14.70 27.95 -9.34
N SER A 91 -15.04 27.41 -8.17
CA SER A 91 -16.29 26.66 -7.96
C SER A 91 -17.05 27.06 -6.68
N GLY A 92 -18.34 26.67 -6.59
CA GLY A 92 -19.23 27.01 -5.48
C GLY A 92 -18.70 26.53 -4.12
N ARG A 93 -19.09 27.20 -3.03
CA ARG A 93 -18.48 27.02 -1.69
C ARG A 93 -18.48 25.56 -1.20
N ALA A 94 -19.59 24.82 -1.43
CA ALA A 94 -19.72 23.42 -1.02
C ALA A 94 -18.83 22.45 -1.82
N GLU A 95 -18.75 22.65 -3.14
CA GLU A 95 -17.90 21.88 -4.04
C GLU A 95 -16.42 22.04 -3.69
N LYS A 96 -16.00 23.28 -3.40
CA LYS A 96 -14.64 23.59 -2.94
C LYS A 96 -14.28 22.88 -1.62
N HIS A 97 -15.21 22.82 -0.68
CA HIS A 97 -15.00 22.10 0.59
C HIS A 97 -14.86 20.59 0.39
N TYR A 98 -15.65 20.02 -0.52
CA TYR A 98 -15.54 18.60 -0.86
C TYR A 98 -14.21 18.29 -1.57
N ILE A 99 -13.81 19.08 -2.57
CA ILE A 99 -12.54 18.89 -3.27
C ILE A 99 -11.36 19.00 -2.30
N ASP A 100 -11.34 20.03 -1.45
CA ASP A 100 -10.29 20.19 -0.42
C ASP A 100 -10.28 18.97 0.53
N HIS A 101 -11.44 18.49 0.96
CA HIS A 101 -11.54 17.28 1.79
C HIS A 101 -10.93 16.05 1.09
N VAL A 102 -11.30 15.78 -0.16
CA VAL A 102 -10.79 14.63 -0.92
C VAL A 102 -9.27 14.71 -1.08
N HIS A 103 -8.72 15.90 -1.37
CA HIS A 103 -7.26 16.06 -1.47
C HIS A 103 -6.55 15.79 -0.14
N ARG A 104 -7.13 16.22 0.99
CA ARG A 104 -6.58 15.89 2.31
C ARG A 104 -6.62 14.39 2.58
N GLN A 105 -7.69 13.70 2.19
CA GLN A 105 -7.76 12.25 2.33
C GLN A 105 -6.72 11.56 1.46
N ARG A 106 -6.53 11.98 0.21
CA ARG A 106 -5.45 11.49 -0.67
C ARG A 106 -4.08 11.63 -0.03
N LEU A 107 -3.80 12.76 0.63
CA LEU A 107 -2.53 12.95 1.36
C LEU A 107 -2.40 12.02 2.58
N ARG A 108 -3.49 11.79 3.33
CA ARG A 108 -3.47 10.90 4.50
C ARG A 108 -3.22 9.44 4.13
N VAL A 109 -3.79 8.98 3.02
CA VAL A 109 -3.59 7.61 2.54
C VAL A 109 -2.21 7.38 1.92
N LEU A 110 -1.36 8.41 1.77
CA LEU A 110 0.05 8.21 1.44
C LEU A 110 0.88 7.73 2.63
N GLN A 111 0.45 7.97 3.87
CA GLN A 111 1.18 7.46 5.03
C GLN A 111 1.34 5.92 5.04
N PRO A 112 0.31 5.10 4.83
CA PRO A 112 0.51 3.66 4.75
C PRO A 112 1.34 3.21 3.53
N VAL A 113 1.47 4.05 2.48
CA VAL A 113 2.44 3.80 1.39
C VAL A 113 3.86 3.98 1.91
N ASP A 114 4.12 5.05 2.65
CA ASP A 114 5.42 5.34 3.27
C ASP A 114 5.86 4.19 4.18
N GLU A 115 4.97 3.71 5.05
CA GLU A 115 5.24 2.58 5.94
C GLU A 115 5.45 1.25 5.20
N LEU A 116 4.76 1.05 4.08
CA LEU A 116 4.98 -0.12 3.24
C LEU A 116 6.36 -0.06 2.58
N VAL A 117 6.79 1.10 2.09
CA VAL A 117 8.12 1.28 1.51
C VAL A 117 9.19 1.08 2.58
N GLU A 118 9.04 1.69 3.75
CA GLU A 118 9.95 1.53 4.89
C GLU A 118 10.11 0.06 5.26
N ALA A 119 9.01 -0.66 5.50
CA ALA A 119 9.06 -2.07 5.89
C ALA A 119 9.73 -2.98 4.83
N ILE A 120 9.53 -2.69 3.55
CA ILE A 120 10.16 -3.46 2.47
C ILE A 120 11.66 -3.18 2.39
N VAL A 121 12.06 -1.90 2.46
CA VAL A 121 13.47 -1.52 2.46
C VAL A 121 14.18 -2.13 3.66
N GLU A 122 13.61 -2.00 4.86
CA GLU A 122 14.17 -2.59 6.08
C GLU A 122 14.34 -4.11 5.96
N LYS A 123 13.34 -4.82 5.41
CA LYS A 123 13.41 -6.28 5.25
C LYS A 123 14.52 -6.69 4.27
N VAL A 124 14.75 -5.92 3.20
CA VAL A 124 15.86 -6.14 2.27
C VAL A 124 17.21 -5.83 2.93
N GLU A 125 17.33 -4.71 3.65
CA GLU A 125 18.57 -4.32 4.34
C GLU A 125 18.99 -5.31 5.43
N GLN A 126 18.00 -5.94 6.10
CA GLN A 126 18.23 -6.97 7.12
C GLN A 126 18.57 -8.35 6.53
N ALA A 127 18.49 -8.52 5.21
CA ALA A 127 18.84 -9.77 4.55
C ALA A 127 20.37 -10.02 4.55
N ASP A 128 20.79 -11.17 4.03
CA ASP A 128 22.21 -11.44 3.79
C ASP A 128 22.80 -10.34 2.88
N PRO A 129 24.01 -9.82 3.17
CA PRO A 129 24.66 -8.79 2.35
C PRO A 129 24.73 -9.13 0.85
N LYS A 130 24.86 -10.42 0.49
CA LYS A 130 24.88 -10.83 -0.92
C LYS A 130 23.55 -10.58 -1.63
N VAL A 131 22.46 -10.53 -0.88
CA VAL A 131 21.11 -10.25 -1.39
C VAL A 131 20.84 -8.76 -1.35
N SER A 132 21.09 -8.09 -0.22
CA SER A 132 20.82 -6.66 -0.08
C SER A 132 21.66 -5.83 -1.06
N ASP A 133 22.95 -6.14 -1.22
CA ASP A 133 23.85 -5.45 -2.17
C ASP A 133 23.49 -5.70 -3.64
N ASN A 134 22.67 -6.72 -3.92
CA ASN A 134 22.27 -7.13 -5.27
C ASN A 134 20.76 -6.99 -5.52
N THR A 135 20.04 -6.30 -4.64
CA THR A 135 18.60 -6.04 -4.80
C THR A 135 18.37 -4.59 -5.25
N TYR A 136 17.72 -4.43 -6.39
CA TYR A 136 17.35 -3.12 -6.92
C TYR A 136 15.89 -2.81 -6.58
N ILE A 137 15.65 -1.68 -5.92
CA ILE A 137 14.30 -1.21 -5.60
C ILE A 137 13.94 -0.08 -6.58
N THR A 138 12.84 -0.26 -7.31
CA THR A 138 12.26 0.78 -8.18
C THR A 138 10.93 1.21 -7.61
N HIS A 139 10.77 2.49 -7.33
CA HIS A 139 9.53 3.08 -6.84
C HIS A 139 8.97 4.06 -7.88
N THR A 140 7.72 3.86 -8.29
CA THR A 140 7.02 4.67 -9.30
C THR A 140 5.53 4.64 -9.05
N SER A 141 4.79 5.55 -9.70
CA SER A 141 3.35 5.43 -9.90
C SER A 141 3.05 5.10 -11.37
N ASP A 142 1.82 4.67 -11.63
CA ASP A 142 1.26 4.49 -12.97
C ASP A 142 0.85 5.84 -13.60
N ASN A 143 0.30 6.76 -12.78
CA ASN A 143 -0.07 8.14 -13.10
C ASN A 143 -0.14 9.02 -11.83
N GLY A 144 -0.73 10.22 -11.92
CA GLY A 144 -0.93 11.17 -10.82
C GLY A 144 -2.32 11.80 -10.81
#